data_AF-A0A164GII4-F1
#
_entry.id   AF-A0A164GII4-F1
#
_cell.length_a   1.000
_cell.length_b   1.000
_cell.length_c   1.000
_cell.angle_alpha   90.00
_cell.angle_beta   90.00
_cell.angle_gamma   90.00
#
_symmetry.space_group_name_H-M   'P 1'
#
loop_
_entity.id
_entity.type
_entity.pdbx_description
1 polymer ?
#
loop_
_entity_poly.entity_id
_entity_poly.type
_entity_poly.pdbx_seq_one_letter_code
_entity_poly.pdbx_strand_id
1 'polypeptide(L)'
;VQLSSESEQSIPDCHLTDDEYSAARATPRPSSVVLQIPAKNLMKQTGQVADSRNISIRDHLLLKSAFVRAGGGDINDMSMSLSTAYRHRRENRKAIAEKVKEDWLKEKPPFVIVHWDSKLIKH
;
A
#
# COMPACT_ATOMS: atom_id res chain seq x y z
N VAL A 1 21.78 -27.65 -63.96
CA VAL A 1 20.55 -27.43 -64.75
C VAL A 1 19.92 -26.13 -64.28
N GLN A 2 19.92 -25.16 -65.18
CA GLN A 2 19.18 -23.88 -65.27
C GLN A 2 18.76 -23.12 -64.00
N LEU A 3 19.32 -21.91 -63.89
CA LEU A 3 18.66 -20.72 -63.37
C LEU A 3 17.44 -20.37 -64.24
N SER A 4 16.32 -20.04 -63.61
CA SER A 4 15.19 -19.27 -64.16
C SER A 4 14.58 -18.49 -63.00
N SER A 5 14.90 -17.20 -62.89
CA SER A 5 14.15 -16.04 -63.39
C SER A 5 12.99 -15.63 -62.49
N GLU A 6 13.20 -14.47 -61.90
CA GLU A 6 12.33 -13.69 -61.03
C GLU A 6 11.02 -13.32 -61.72
N SER A 7 9.93 -13.32 -60.95
CA SER A 7 8.73 -12.55 -61.25
C SER A 7 8.44 -11.66 -60.05
N GLU A 8 8.81 -10.39 -60.18
CA GLU A 8 8.46 -9.31 -59.26
C GLU A 8 6.92 -9.20 -59.18
N GLN A 9 6.36 -9.59 -58.04
CA GLN A 9 5.00 -9.19 -57.69
C GLN A 9 5.10 -7.91 -56.85
N SER A 10 4.72 -6.80 -57.47
CA SER A 10 4.59 -5.49 -56.86
C SER A 10 3.72 -5.58 -55.60
N ILE A 11 4.30 -5.25 -54.45
CA ILE A 11 3.59 -5.13 -53.17
C ILE A 11 2.59 -3.98 -53.32
N PRO A 12 1.29 -4.18 -53.04
CA PRO A 12 0.32 -3.10 -53.07
C PRO A 12 0.67 -2.10 -51.97
N ASP A 13 0.75 -0.81 -52.33
CA ASP A 13 0.88 0.31 -51.41
C ASP A 13 -0.20 0.21 -50.33
N CYS A 14 0.18 -0.27 -49.15
CA CYS A 14 -0.65 -0.20 -47.96
C CYS A 14 -0.62 1.25 -47.48
N HIS A 15 -1.48 2.08 -48.06
CA HIS A 15 -1.86 3.35 -47.45
C HIS A 15 -2.61 3.04 -46.14
N LEU A 16 -1.84 2.74 -45.09
CA LEU A 16 -2.30 2.69 -43.71
C LEU A 16 -2.79 4.09 -43.39
N THR A 17 -4.09 4.28 -43.42
CA THR A 17 -4.70 5.39 -42.68
C THR A 17 -4.35 5.17 -41.21
N ASP A 18 -3.55 6.07 -40.63
CA ASP A 18 -3.11 6.09 -39.22
C ASP A 18 -4.27 6.18 -38.19
N ASP A 19 -5.51 5.98 -38.62
CA ASP A 19 -6.72 6.17 -37.80
C ASP A 19 -7.10 4.93 -36.96
N GLU A 20 -6.34 3.83 -37.03
CA GLU A 20 -6.66 2.58 -36.31
C GLU A 20 -5.75 2.31 -35.09
N TYR A 21 -5.18 3.33 -34.46
CA TYR A 21 -4.82 3.21 -33.04
C TYR A 21 -6.00 3.72 -32.22
N SER A 22 -7.00 2.84 -32.04
CA SER A 22 -8.15 3.05 -31.15
C SER A 22 -7.70 3.78 -29.89
N ALA A 23 -8.11 5.05 -29.77
CA ALA A 23 -7.95 5.83 -28.56
C ALA A 23 -8.43 4.94 -27.40
N ALA A 24 -7.49 4.49 -26.56
CA ALA A 24 -7.80 3.63 -25.44
C ALA A 24 -8.95 4.27 -24.68
N ARG A 25 -10.13 3.63 -24.70
CA ARG A 25 -11.38 4.19 -24.18
C ARG A 25 -11.09 4.71 -22.77
N ALA A 26 -10.99 6.04 -22.63
CA ALA A 26 -10.70 6.64 -21.35
C ALA A 26 -11.89 6.33 -20.45
N THR A 27 -11.68 5.48 -19.44
CA THR A 27 -12.73 5.22 -18.46
C THR A 27 -13.06 6.56 -17.80
N PRO A 28 -14.34 6.97 -17.72
CA PRO A 28 -14.72 8.22 -17.09
C PRO A 28 -14.18 8.22 -15.66
N ARG A 29 -13.24 9.12 -15.38
CA ARG A 29 -12.72 9.28 -14.02
C ARG A 29 -13.75 10.09 -13.23
N PRO A 30 -14.12 9.64 -12.03
CA PRO A 30 -15.02 10.43 -11.20
C PRO A 30 -14.38 11.80 -10.93
N SER A 31 -15.16 12.87 -11.08
CA SER A 31 -14.72 14.24 -10.83
C SER A 31 -14.51 14.54 -9.35
N SER A 32 -15.07 13.71 -8.46
CA SER A 32 -14.86 13.77 -7.02
C SER A 32 -14.97 12.40 -6.36
N VAL A 33 -14.28 12.24 -5.23
CA VAL A 33 -14.37 11.06 -4.36
C VAL A 33 -14.60 11.57 -2.95
N VAL A 34 -15.66 11.08 -2.30
CA VAL A 34 -15.96 11.41 -0.89
C VAL A 34 -15.27 10.38 -0.01
N LEU A 35 -14.29 10.83 0.77
CA LEU A 35 -13.62 10.00 1.78
C LEU A 35 -14.30 10.18 3.13
N GLN A 36 -14.87 9.10 3.67
CA GLN A 36 -15.40 9.10 5.03
C GLN A 36 -14.25 8.86 6.02
N ILE A 37 -13.97 9.85 6.86
CA ILE A 37 -12.90 9.76 7.85
C ILE A 37 -13.51 9.36 9.21
N PRO A 38 -13.25 8.14 9.70
CA PRO A 38 -13.77 7.71 11.00
C PRO A 38 -12.95 8.34 12.14
N ALA A 39 -13.23 9.60 12.49
CA ALA A 39 -12.47 10.38 13.47
C ALA A 39 -12.23 9.66 14.82
N LYS A 40 -13.20 8.84 15.28
CA LYS A 40 -13.10 8.05 16.51
C LYS A 40 -12.12 6.88 16.40
N ASN A 41 -12.10 6.18 15.27
CA ASN A 41 -11.30 4.96 15.06
C ASN A 41 -10.03 5.18 14.23
N LEU A 42 -9.79 6.40 13.75
CA LEU A 42 -8.69 6.73 12.86
C LEU A 42 -7.32 6.33 13.44
N MET A 43 -7.11 6.54 14.75
CA MET A 43 -5.87 6.12 15.43
C MET A 43 -5.65 4.61 15.38
N LYS A 44 -6.72 3.83 15.58
CA LYS A 44 -6.65 2.37 15.61
C LYS A 44 -6.32 1.83 14.22
N GLN A 45 -6.95 2.38 13.19
CA GLN A 45 -6.77 1.96 11.80
C GLN A 45 -5.38 2.32 11.26
N THR A 46 -4.91 3.54 11.53
CA THR A 46 -3.60 4.01 11.06
C THR A 46 -2.43 3.57 11.95
N GLY A 47 -2.72 2.99 13.12
CA GLY A 47 -1.70 2.56 14.08
C GLY A 47 -0.70 1.55 13.54
N GLN A 48 -1.17 0.58 12.75
CA GLN A 48 -0.28 -0.41 12.15
C GLN A 48 0.71 0.23 11.16
N VAL A 49 0.24 1.20 10.36
CA VAL A 49 1.10 1.94 9.42
C VAL A 49 2.08 2.83 10.17
N ALA A 50 1.64 3.47 11.25
CA ALA A 50 2.53 4.26 12.11
C ALA A 50 3.61 3.40 12.78
N ASP A 51 3.28 2.17 13.19
CA ASP A 51 4.25 1.20 13.71
C ASP A 51 5.25 0.77 12.63
N SER A 52 4.80 0.43 11.42
CA SER A 52 5.69 -0.04 10.34
C SER A 52 6.61 1.06 9.78
N ARG A 53 6.22 2.33 9.92
CA ARG A 53 7.01 3.49 9.49
C ARG A 53 7.82 4.13 10.62
N ASN A 54 7.88 3.50 11.79
CA ASN A 54 8.57 4.03 12.99
C ASN A 54 8.13 5.46 13.36
N ILE A 55 6.88 5.81 13.10
CA ILE A 55 6.33 7.13 13.45
C ILE A 55 6.17 7.19 14.96
N SER A 56 6.59 8.29 15.59
CA SER A 56 6.42 8.46 17.03
C SER A 56 4.93 8.59 17.40
N ILE A 57 4.58 8.32 18.66
CA ILE A 57 3.18 8.44 19.11
C ILE A 57 2.69 9.90 19.02
N ARG A 58 3.59 10.86 19.24
CA ARG A 58 3.26 12.30 19.14
C ARG A 58 2.99 12.68 17.68
N ASP A 59 3.84 12.24 16.76
CA ASP A 59 3.68 12.54 15.33
C ASP A 59 2.45 11.85 14.76
N HIS A 60 2.13 10.65 15.25
CA HIS A 60 0.90 9.95 14.86
C HIS A 60 -0.35 10.69 15.34
N LEU A 61 -0.31 11.28 16.54
CA LEU A 61 -1.40 12.12 17.04
C LEU A 61 -1.55 13.41 16.22
N LEU A 62 -0.42 14.04 15.85
CA LEU A 62 -0.39 15.21 14.96
C LEU A 62 -0.93 14.87 13.56
N LEU A 63 -0.60 13.69 13.03
CA LEU A 63 -1.11 13.21 11.76
C LEU A 63 -2.63 13.10 11.81
N LYS A 64 -3.19 12.53 12.89
CA LYS A 64 -4.65 12.47 13.09
C LYS A 64 -5.29 13.86 13.11
N SER A 65 -4.72 14.82 13.85
CA SER A 65 -5.29 16.17 13.94
C SER A 65 -5.25 16.87 12.58
N ALA A 66 -4.15 16.73 11.84
CA ALA A 66 -4.00 17.24 10.48
C ALA A 66 -5.04 16.63 9.53
N PHE A 67 -5.25 15.31 9.58
CA PHE A 67 -6.25 14.63 8.76
C PHE A 67 -7.67 15.11 9.04
N VAL A 68 -8.04 15.27 10.31
CA VAL A 68 -9.40 15.68 10.66
C VAL A 68 -9.63 17.14 10.29
N ARG A 69 -8.64 18.01 10.53
CA ARG A 69 -8.70 19.41 10.10
C ARG A 69 -8.81 19.54 8.58
N ALA A 70 -8.03 18.76 7.83
CA ALA A 70 -8.11 18.71 6.37
C ALA A 70 -9.47 18.16 5.88
N GLY A 71 -10.06 17.23 6.63
CA GLY A 71 -11.40 16.70 6.39
C GLY A 71 -12.55 17.64 6.81
N GLY A 72 -12.25 18.86 7.28
CA GLY A 72 -13.26 19.83 7.72
C GLY A 72 -13.90 19.52 9.08
N GLY A 73 -13.35 18.59 9.86
CA GLY A 73 -13.81 18.29 11.21
C GLY A 73 -13.16 19.19 12.26
N ASP A 74 -13.85 19.42 13.38
CA ASP A 74 -13.28 20.11 14.53
C ASP A 74 -12.37 19.15 15.34
N ILE A 75 -11.25 19.67 15.78
CA ILE A 75 -10.29 18.99 16.65
C ILE A 75 -10.87 18.85 18.07
N ASN A 76 -11.69 19.80 18.52
CA ASN A 76 -12.27 19.79 19.87
C ASN A 76 -13.30 18.68 20.07
N ASP A 77 -13.96 18.26 18.98
CA ASP A 77 -14.93 17.15 18.99
C ASP A 77 -14.26 15.77 19.14
N MET A 78 -12.93 15.74 19.12
CA MET A 78 -12.16 14.51 19.18
C MET A 78 -11.38 14.39 20.49
N SER A 79 -11.53 13.25 21.17
CA SER A 79 -10.60 12.88 22.22
C SER A 79 -9.21 12.59 21.61
N MET A 80 -8.28 13.51 21.82
CA MET A 80 -6.88 13.42 21.43
C MET A 80 -6.01 13.40 22.67
N SER A 81 -5.67 12.21 23.18
CA SER A 81 -4.69 12.07 24.25
C SER A 81 -3.57 11.13 23.85
N LEU A 82 -2.35 11.48 24.27
CA LEU A 82 -1.18 10.63 24.09
C LEU A 82 -1.35 9.27 24.78
N SER A 83 -2.01 9.25 25.93
CA SER A 83 -2.31 8.02 26.68
C SER A 83 -3.24 7.08 25.89
N THR A 84 -4.28 7.62 25.27
CA THR A 84 -5.20 6.85 24.42
C THR A 84 -4.48 6.34 23.17
N ALA A 85 -3.67 7.17 22.52
CA ALA A 85 -2.85 6.78 21.38
C ALA A 85 -1.88 5.63 21.73
N TYR A 86 -1.20 5.75 22.87
CA TYR A 86 -0.31 4.72 23.40
C TYR A 86 -1.05 3.41 23.64
N ARG A 87 -2.22 3.46 24.29
CA ARG A 87 -3.03 2.27 24.59
C ARG A 87 -3.42 1.52 23.31
N HIS A 88 -3.91 2.22 22.29
CA HIS A 88 -4.28 1.60 21.02
C HIS A 88 -3.10 0.97 20.29
N ARG A 89 -1.93 1.63 20.27
CA ARG A 89 -0.72 1.04 19.67
C ARG A 89 -0.20 -0.15 20.45
N ARG A 90 -0.30 -0.14 21.77
CA ARG A 90 0.08 -1.30 22.59
C ARG A 90 -0.84 -2.49 22.33
N GLU A 91 -2.15 -2.26 22.22
CA GLU A 91 -3.14 -3.28 21.90
C GLU A 91 -2.90 -3.88 20.49
N ASN A 92 -2.70 -3.04 19.48
CA ASN A 92 -2.38 -3.51 18.13
C ASN A 92 -1.09 -4.33 18.09
N ARG A 93 -0.01 -3.87 18.73
CA ARG A 93 1.25 -4.62 18.81
C ARG A 93 1.09 -5.96 19.50
N LYS A 94 0.26 -6.02 20.56
CA LYS A 94 -0.05 -7.27 21.25
C LYS A 94 -0.78 -8.26 20.33
N ALA A 95 -1.83 -7.81 19.64
CA ALA A 95 -2.59 -8.63 18.71
C ALA A 95 -1.72 -9.16 17.55
N ILE A 96 -0.83 -8.31 17.00
CA ILE A 96 0.11 -8.73 15.95
C ILE A 96 1.10 -9.77 16.50
N ALA A 97 1.64 -9.57 17.69
CA ALA A 97 2.56 -10.53 18.32
C ALA A 97 1.89 -11.89 18.60
N GLU A 98 0.64 -11.88 19.05
CA GLU A 98 -0.16 -13.10 19.24
C GLU A 98 -0.35 -13.83 17.92
N LYS A 99 -0.73 -13.11 16.86
CA LYS A 99 -0.86 -13.69 15.51
C LYS A 99 0.45 -14.30 15.00
N VAL A 100 1.57 -13.57 15.12
CA VAL A 100 2.89 -14.07 14.72
C VAL A 100 3.26 -15.34 15.49
N LYS A 101 2.94 -15.39 16.80
CA LYS A 101 3.17 -16.58 17.62
C LYS A 101 2.32 -17.77 17.16
N GLU A 102 1.05 -17.55 16.83
CA GLU A 102 0.17 -18.60 16.31
C GLU A 102 0.65 -19.12 14.96
N ASP A 103 1.02 -18.24 14.05
CA ASP A 103 1.52 -18.59 12.72
C ASP A 103 2.84 -19.39 12.83
N TRP A 104 3.74 -18.97 13.72
CA TRP A 104 4.97 -19.70 14.03
C TRP A 104 4.71 -21.12 14.57
N LEU A 105 3.72 -21.28 15.45
CA LEU A 105 3.35 -22.58 16.00
C LEU A 105 2.70 -23.52 14.97
N LYS A 106 1.98 -22.96 13.97
CA LYS A 106 1.36 -23.74 12.88
C LYS A 106 2.41 -24.26 11.90
N GLU A 107 3.34 -23.41 11.47
CA GLU A 107 4.40 -23.81 10.52
C GLU A 107 5.45 -24.70 11.18
N LYS A 108 5.63 -24.57 12.51
CA LYS A 108 6.54 -25.34 13.38
C LYS A 108 7.84 -25.73 12.66
N PRO A 109 8.74 -24.76 12.43
CA PRO A 109 9.98 -25.02 11.71
C PRO A 109 10.80 -26.13 12.40
N PRO A 110 11.37 -27.07 11.63
CA PRO A 110 12.05 -28.25 12.18
C PRO A 110 13.31 -27.91 12.99
N PHE A 111 13.93 -26.76 12.71
CA PHE A 111 15.06 -26.24 13.45
C PHE A 111 14.98 -24.70 13.49
N VAL A 112 15.47 -24.11 14.58
CA VAL A 112 15.53 -22.67 14.77
C VAL A 112 16.96 -22.30 15.06
N ILE A 113 17.57 -21.48 14.20
CA ILE A 113 18.91 -20.95 14.42
C ILE A 113 18.75 -19.51 14.91
N VAL A 114 19.01 -19.28 16.19
CA VAL A 114 19.02 -17.93 16.78
C VAL A 114 20.46 -17.43 16.76
N HIS A 115 20.76 -16.51 15.86
CA HIS A 115 22.06 -15.86 15.83
C HIS A 115 22.06 -14.65 16.76
N TRP A 116 22.96 -14.64 17.74
CA TRP A 116 23.10 -13.57 18.74
C TRP A 116 24.18 -12.53 18.37
N ASP A 117 24.76 -12.60 17.17
CA ASP A 117 25.67 -11.59 16.65
C ASP A 117 24.92 -10.66 15.70
N SER A 118 25.19 -9.35 15.77
CA SER A 118 24.49 -8.30 15.02
C SER A 118 24.88 -8.26 13.53
N LYS A 119 25.46 -9.33 13.00
CA LYS A 119 25.93 -9.40 11.62
C LYS A 119 24.83 -9.99 10.75
N LEU A 120 24.40 -9.18 9.78
CA LEU A 120 23.47 -9.58 8.72
C LEU A 120 23.99 -10.85 8.04
N ILE A 121 23.32 -11.98 8.28
CA ILE A 121 23.50 -13.17 7.47
C ILE A 121 22.83 -12.88 6.12
N LYS A 122 23.65 -12.63 5.09
CA LYS A 122 23.16 -12.61 3.72
C LYS A 122 22.83 -14.06 3.33
N HIS A 123 21.56 -14.32 3.06
CA HIS A 123 21.10 -15.45 2.25
C HIS A 123 21.12 -15.00 0.78
#